data_AF-A0A2T6LTW4-F1
#
_entry.id   AF-A0A2T6LTW4-F1
#
_cell.length_a   1.000
_cell.length_b   1.000
_cell.length_c   1.000
_cell.angle_alpha   90.00
_cell.angle_beta   90.00
_cell.angle_gamma   90.00
#
_symmetry.space_group_name_H-M   'P 1'
#
loop_
_entity.id
_entity.type
_entity.pdbx_description
1 polymer ?
#
loop_
_entity_poly.entity_id
_entity_poly.type
_entity_poly.pdbx_seq_one_letter_code
_entity_poly.pdbx_strand_id
1 'polypeptide(L)' 'MDWLMQPVLEGLITYDKLLDPALGLSDIARMNDAIAVRQENQRRFEAAARQGQ' A
#
# COMPACT_ATOMS: atom_id res chain seq x y z
N MET A 1 7.19 -7.85 7.07
CA MET A 1 6.33 -8.23 8.21
C MET A 1 6.10 -7.00 9.07
N ASP A 2 5.28 -6.07 8.58
CA ASP A 2 4.73 -4.99 9.40
C ASP A 2 3.48 -4.39 8.72
N TRP A 3 2.37 -5.11 8.80
CA TRP A 3 1.12 -4.77 8.08
C TRP A 3 0.59 -3.39 8.48
N LEU A 4 0.75 -3.00 9.75
CA LEU A 4 0.35 -1.68 10.24
C LEU A 4 1.24 -0.56 9.69
N MET A 5 2.54 -0.81 9.52
CA MET A 5 3.49 0.19 9.04
C MET A 5 3.49 0.38 7.53
N GLN A 6 2.87 -0.53 6.79
CA GLN A 6 2.90 -0.50 5.33
C GLN A 6 2.39 0.83 4.73
N PRO A 7 1.28 1.43 5.19
CA PRO A 7 0.85 2.76 4.71
C PRO A 7 1.82 3.89 5.09
N VAL A 8 2.53 3.76 6.22
CA VAL A 8 3.54 4.74 6.66
C VAL A 8 4.76 4.68 5.75
N LEU A 9 5.25 3.47 5.47
CA LEU A 9 6.41 3.24 4.61
C LEU A 9 6.13 3.64 3.15
N GLU A 10 4.90 3.50 2.70
CA GLU A 10 4.43 3.94 1.38
C GLU A 10 4.07 5.44 1.33
N GLY A 11 4.25 6.17 2.45
CA GLY A 11 4.03 7.61 2.53
C GLY A 11 2.57 8.06 2.45
N LEU A 12 1.62 7.15 2.68
CA LEU A 12 0.18 7.47 2.66
C LEU A 12 -0.27 8.20 3.92
N ILE A 13 0.34 7.87 5.06
CA ILE A 13 0.11 8.50 6.37
C ILE A 13 1.44 8.61 7.11
N THR A 14 1.49 9.45 8.14
CA THR A 14 2.61 9.55 9.07
C THR A 14 2.44 8.58 10.25
N TYR A 15 3.54 8.26 10.95
CA TYR A 15 3.52 7.29 12.05
C TYR A 15 2.55 7.67 13.18
N ASP A 16 2.45 8.97 13.51
CA ASP A 16 1.54 9.48 14.54
C ASP A 16 0.06 9.15 14.26
N LYS A 17 -0.31 8.96 12.98
CA LYS A 17 -1.68 8.60 12.60
C LYS A 17 -2.08 7.20 13.02
N LEU A 18 -1.13 6.30 13.28
CA LEU A 18 -1.42 4.98 13.84
C LEU A 18 -1.90 5.04 15.30
N LEU A 19 -1.64 6.16 15.98
CA LEU A 19 -2.06 6.41 17.36
C LEU A 19 -3.35 7.23 17.44
N ASP A 20 -3.85 7.70 16.30
CA ASP A 20 -5.05 8.54 16.21
C ASP A 20 -6.30 7.66 16.31
N PRO A 21 -7.16 7.83 17.33
CA PRO A 21 -8.36 7.01 17.49
C PRO A 21 -9.39 7.22 16.37
N ALA A 22 -9.25 8.27 15.56
CA ALA A 22 -10.07 8.46 14.37
C ALA A 22 -9.68 7.53 13.20
N LEU A 23 -8.51 6.90 13.24
CA LEU A 23 -8.03 5.96 12.22
C LEU A 23 -8.18 4.51 12.72
N GLY A 24 -9.07 3.75 12.09
CA GLY A 24 -9.33 2.36 12.44
C GLY A 24 -8.48 1.35 11.67
N LEU A 25 -8.46 0.10 12.16
CA LEU A 25 -7.84 -1.02 11.44
C LEU A 25 -8.46 -1.25 10.05
N SER A 26 -9.74 -0.93 9.87
CA SER A 26 -10.42 -1.00 8.57
C SER A 26 -9.84 -0.01 7.56
N ASP A 27 -9.40 1.17 8.02
CA ASP A 27 -8.79 2.17 7.16
C ASP A 27 -7.39 1.72 6.73
N ILE A 28 -6.61 1.16 7.66
CA ILE A 28 -5.31 0.54 7.36
C ILE A 28 -5.46 -0.62 6.36
N ALA A 29 -6.46 -1.48 6.56
CA ALA A 29 -6.73 -2.59 5.65
C ALA A 29 -7.01 -2.08 4.23
N ARG A 30 -7.84 -1.04 4.11
CA ARG A 30 -8.17 -0.41 2.83
C ARG A 30 -6.94 0.22 2.16
N MET A 31 -6.06 0.85 2.92
CA MET A 31 -4.79 1.39 2.39
C MET A 31 -3.90 0.26 1.86
N ASN A 32 -3.78 -0.84 2.61
CA ASN A 32 -2.98 -1.99 2.19
C ASN A 32 -3.55 -2.67 0.94
N ASP A 33 -4.86 -2.79 0.81
CA ASP A 33 -5.51 -3.30 -0.40
C ASP A 33 -5.17 -2.42 -1.62
N ALA A 34 -5.22 -1.09 -1.46
CA ALA A 34 -4.88 -0.15 -2.52
C ALA A 34 -3.39 -0.27 -2.92
N ILE A 35 -2.49 -0.42 -1.95
CA ILE A 35 -1.05 -0.64 -2.18
C ILE A 35 -0.84 -1.93 -2.98
N ALA A 36 -1.49 -3.03 -2.59
CA ALA A 36 -1.38 -4.31 -3.27
C ALA A 36 -1.85 -4.24 -4.72
N VAL A 37 -2.99 -3.58 -4.98
CA VAL A 37 -3.49 -3.37 -6.35
C VAL A 37 -2.49 -2.56 -7.18
N ARG A 38 -1.92 -1.48 -6.62
CA ARG A 38 -0.93 -0.66 -7.31
C ARG A 38 0.33 -1.46 -7.67
N GLN A 39 0.84 -2.26 -6.73
CA GLN A 39 2.02 -3.10 -6.94
C GLN A 39 1.76 -4.18 -8.01
N GLU A 40 0.59 -4.83 -7.98
CA GLU A 40 0.23 -5.82 -9.00
C GLU A 40 0.09 -5.18 -10.39
N ASN A 41 -0.51 -3.99 -10.48
CA ASN A 41 -0.59 -3.25 -11.73
C ASN A 41 0.80 -2.91 -12.28
N GLN A 42 1.70 -2.42 -11.42
CA GLN A 42 3.08 -2.12 -11.81
C GLN A 42 3.80 -3.38 -12.31
N ARG A 43 3.66 -4.51 -11.61
CA ARG A 43 4.26 -5.79 -12.00
C ARG A 43 3.74 -6.26 -13.36
N ARG A 44 2.43 -6.14 -13.62
CA ARG A 44 1.81 -6.50 -14.91
C ARG A 44 2.31 -5.60 -16.03
N PHE A 45 2.40 -4.29 -15.78
CA PHE A 45 2.92 -3.32 -16.73
C PHE A 45 4.36 -3.64 -17.13
N GLU A 46 5.25 -3.87 -16.16
CA GLU A 46 6.64 -4.25 -16.41
C GLU A 46 6.78 -5.58 -17.15
N ALA A 47 5.94 -6.57 -16.81
CA ALA A 47 5.92 -7.85 -17.51
C ALA A 47 5.52 -7.68 -18.99
N ALA A 48 4.49 -6.87 -19.27
CA ALA A 48 4.08 -6.55 -20.64
C ALA A 48 5.16 -5.78 -21.40
N ALA A 49 5.83 -4.81 -20.76
CA ALA A 49 6.93 -4.05 -21.35
C ALA A 49 8.13 -4.95 -21.74
N ARG A 50 8.43 -5.99 -20.95
CA ARG A 50 9.49 -6.96 -21.26
C ARG A 50 9.11 -7.94 -22.37
N GLN A 51 7.83 -8.25 -22.54
CA GLN A 51 7.35 -9.18 -23.59
C GLN A 51 7.20 -8.52 -24.96
N GLY A 52 7.14 -7.18 -25.02
CA GLY A 52 7.08 -6.42 -26.27
C GLY A 52 8.44 -6.04 -26.86
N GLN A 53 9.56 -6.51 -26.27
CA GLN A 53 10.91 -6.44 -26.82
C GLN A 53 11.27 -7.75 -27.54
#